data_AF-A0AAV4DB43-F1
#
_entry.id   AF-A0AAV4DB43-F1
#
_cell.length_a   1.000
_cell.length_b   1.000
_cell.length_c   1.000
_cell.angle_alpha   90.00
_cell.angle_beta   90.00
_cell.angle_gamma   90.00
#
_symmetry.space_group_name_H-M   'P 1'
#
loop_
_entity.id
_entity.type
_entity.pdbx_description
1 polymer ?
#
loop_
_entity_poly.entity_id
_entity_poly.type
_entity_poly.pdbx_seq_one_letter_code
_entity_poly.pdbx_strand_id
1 'polypeptide(L)'
;MKWFGPEEMMDIQTMTEAAIWRNCAVRKYVRIFKGEHRRETILRDRKRSGRPLSASVTAHREKVDCMIRANRRVKQKEIANALDISKERVHHIVTTVLGYRKVSAHWVPRQLTVEMKAQRKDMCTQLLELSTVFILA
;
A
#
# COMPACT_ATOMS: atom_id res chain seq x y z
N MET A 1 55.21 31.02 -9.56
CA MET A 1 54.06 30.45 -8.83
C MET A 1 53.92 31.20 -7.52
N LYS A 2 52.89 32.05 -7.39
CA LYS A 2 52.61 32.79 -6.15
C LYS A 2 51.99 31.79 -5.17
N TRP A 3 52.70 31.47 -4.10
CA TRP A 3 52.12 30.75 -2.97
C TRP A 3 51.38 31.79 -2.12
N PHE A 4 50.07 31.61 -2.01
CA PHE A 4 49.20 32.46 -1.17
C PHE A 4 49.65 32.35 0.30
N GLY A 5 49.74 33.50 0.98
CA GLY A 5 50.26 33.59 2.35
C GLY A 5 49.28 33.06 3.41
N PRO A 6 49.74 32.80 4.64
CA PRO A 6 48.89 32.31 5.74
C PRO A 6 47.75 33.28 6.12
N GLU A 7 47.91 34.59 5.88
CA GLU A 7 46.86 35.59 6.08
C GLU A 7 45.73 35.46 5.04
N GLU A 8 46.08 35.29 3.75
CA GLU A 8 45.09 35.03 2.69
C GLU A 8 44.37 33.67 2.89
N MET A 9 45.02 32.70 3.54
CA MET A 9 44.41 31.42 3.90
C MET A 9 43.34 31.56 4.99
N MET A 10 43.56 32.47 5.95
CA MET A 10 42.63 32.73 7.05
C MET A 10 41.37 33.47 6.54
N ASP A 11 41.53 34.38 5.58
CA ASP A 11 40.39 35.05 4.93
C ASP A 11 39.54 34.10 4.08
N ILE A 12 40.14 33.12 3.41
CA ILE A 12 39.39 32.08 2.69
C ILE A 12 38.59 31.20 3.66
N GLN A 13 39.16 30.81 4.81
CA GLN A 13 38.44 30.06 5.84
C GLN A 13 37.28 30.89 6.43
N THR A 14 37.49 32.17 6.67
CA THR A 14 36.47 33.08 7.21
C THR A 14 35.37 33.41 6.19
N MET A 15 35.72 33.57 4.89
CA MET A 15 34.78 33.77 3.79
C MET A 15 33.94 32.52 3.50
N THR A 16 34.53 31.33 3.62
CA THR A 16 33.80 30.07 3.50
C THR A 16 32.88 29.84 4.69
N GLU A 17 33.30 30.18 5.92
CA GLU A 17 32.43 30.19 7.09
C GLU A 17 31.24 31.16 6.94
N ALA A 18 31.45 32.38 6.46
CA ALA A 18 30.38 33.35 6.20
C ALA A 18 29.42 32.89 5.07
N ALA A 19 29.93 32.19 4.05
CA ALA A 19 29.11 31.59 3.00
C ALA A 19 28.30 30.38 3.51
N ILE A 20 28.91 29.57 4.37
CA ILE A 20 28.28 28.44 5.08
C ILE A 20 27.10 28.94 5.95
N TRP A 21 27.27 30.07 6.65
CA TRP A 21 26.22 30.67 7.49
C TRP A 21 25.09 31.39 6.71
N ARG A 22 25.34 31.77 5.45
CA ARG A 22 24.30 32.27 4.53
C ARG A 22 23.39 31.16 4.01
N ASN A 23 23.84 29.91 3.98
CA ASN A 23 23.04 28.77 3.55
C ASN A 23 22.13 28.29 4.69
N CYS A 24 20.82 28.49 4.55
CA CYS A 24 19.82 28.16 5.57
C CYS A 24 19.75 26.66 5.90
N ALA A 25 20.04 25.77 4.94
CA ALA A 25 20.09 24.34 5.15
C ALA A 25 21.30 23.95 6.01
N VAL A 26 22.48 24.45 5.66
CA VAL A 26 23.72 24.16 6.42
C VAL A 26 23.61 24.70 7.84
N ARG A 27 23.11 25.93 8.02
CA ARG A 27 22.82 26.51 9.33
C ARG A 27 21.85 25.67 10.17
N LYS A 28 20.80 25.12 9.55
CA LYS A 28 19.83 24.23 10.21
C LYS A 28 20.50 22.93 10.67
N TYR A 29 21.31 22.29 9.83
CA TYR A 29 22.02 21.06 10.18
C TYR A 29 23.08 21.26 11.27
N VAL A 30 23.85 22.36 11.23
CA VAL A 30 24.82 22.71 12.28
C VAL A 30 24.14 22.89 13.64
N ARG A 31 22.97 23.54 13.67
CA ARG A 31 22.17 23.70 14.91
C ARG A 31 21.66 22.35 15.43
N ILE A 32 21.21 21.46 14.55
CA ILE A 32 20.76 20.10 14.91
C ILE A 32 21.94 19.28 15.48
N PHE A 33 23.11 19.35 14.86
CA PHE A 33 24.32 18.62 15.30
C PHE A 33 24.94 19.15 16.60
N LYS A 34 24.86 20.47 16.83
CA LYS A 34 25.38 21.11 18.05
C LYS A 34 24.39 21.09 19.23
N GLY A 35 23.09 20.85 18.98
CA GLY A 35 22.05 20.78 20.00
C GLY A 35 21.94 19.44 20.73
N GLU A 36 21.06 19.38 21.73
CA GLU A 36 20.87 18.26 22.66
C GLU A 36 20.36 16.96 22.00
N HIS A 37 19.81 17.04 20.78
CA HIS A 37 19.30 15.92 19.99
C HIS A 37 20.37 15.21 19.14
N ARG A 38 21.64 15.26 19.56
CA ARG A 38 22.79 14.64 18.87
C ARG A 38 22.62 13.13 18.60
N ARG A 39 21.73 12.45 19.33
CA ARG A 39 21.54 10.99 19.25
C ARG A 39 20.55 10.52 18.19
N GLU A 40 19.76 11.42 17.59
CA GLU A 40 18.91 11.10 16.43
C GLU A 40 19.54 11.64 15.16
N THR A 41 20.73 11.16 14.81
CA THR A 41 21.37 11.48 13.52
C THR A 41 20.69 10.69 12.41
N ILE A 42 19.40 10.98 12.16
CA ILE A 42 18.67 10.46 11.03
C ILE A 42 19.23 11.19 9.79
N LEU A 43 20.17 10.56 9.09
CA LEU A 43 20.72 11.06 7.81
C LEU A 43 19.65 11.18 6.72
N ARG A 44 18.45 10.65 6.97
CA ARG A 44 17.29 10.68 6.08
C ARG A 44 16.27 11.68 6.59
N ASP A 45 15.53 12.27 5.65
CA ASP A 45 14.40 13.14 5.99
C ASP A 45 13.41 12.41 6.91
N ARG A 46 13.00 13.08 7.99
CA ARG A 46 11.88 12.62 8.82
C ARG A 46 10.64 12.46 7.95
N LYS A 47 9.79 11.48 8.28
CA LYS A 47 8.54 11.23 7.56
C LYS A 47 7.72 12.51 7.49
N ARG A 48 7.55 13.06 6.28
CA ARG A 48 6.78 14.28 6.07
C ARG A 48 5.31 14.00 6.34
N SER A 49 4.61 14.91 7.01
CA SER A 49 3.16 14.93 7.05
C SER A 49 2.64 15.27 5.66
N GLY A 50 2.32 14.24 4.87
CA GLY A 50 1.62 14.42 3.60
C GLY A 50 0.17 14.85 3.81
N ARG A 51 -0.54 15.16 2.72
CA ARG A 51 -1.99 15.41 2.75
C ARG A 51 -2.69 14.20 3.41
N PRO A 52 -3.57 14.41 4.41
CA PRO A 52 -4.23 13.30 5.09
C PRO A 52 -5.07 12.52 4.10
N LEU A 53 -4.78 11.22 4.00
CA LEU A 53 -5.50 10.28 3.14
C LEU A 53 -6.89 9.92 3.70
N SER A 54 -7.18 10.26 4.96
CA SER A 54 -7.97 9.41 5.86
C SER A 54 -9.44 9.75 6.03
N ALA A 55 -9.89 10.99 5.78
CA ALA A 55 -11.28 11.36 6.11
C ALA A 55 -12.32 10.76 5.15
N SER A 56 -11.99 10.58 3.86
CA SER A 56 -12.91 9.93 2.90
C SER A 56 -12.75 8.41 2.83
N VAL A 57 -11.60 7.87 3.27
CA VAL A 57 -11.27 6.45 3.04
C VAL A 57 -12.09 5.51 3.89
N THR A 58 -12.35 5.84 5.16
CA THR A 58 -13.05 4.93 6.08
C THR A 58 -14.51 4.72 5.64
N ALA A 59 -15.24 5.81 5.40
CA ALA A 59 -16.65 5.76 4.97
C ALA A 59 -16.84 5.07 3.60
N HIS A 60 -15.93 5.29 2.65
CA HIS A 60 -16.03 4.65 1.33
C HIS A 60 -15.53 3.20 1.35
N ARG A 61 -14.58 2.85 2.22
CA ARG A 61 -14.06 1.47 2.33
C ARG A 61 -15.17 0.47 2.62
N GLU A 62 -15.99 0.75 3.63
CA GLU A 62 -17.06 -0.16 4.04
C GLU A 62 -18.12 -0.31 2.95
N LYS A 63 -18.51 0.80 2.31
CA LYS A 63 -19.45 0.78 1.19
C LYS A 63 -18.92 -0.04 0.01
N VAL A 64 -17.66 0.15 -0.38
CA VAL A 64 -17.01 -0.64 -1.44
C VAL A 64 -16.99 -2.13 -1.08
N ASP A 65 -16.64 -2.48 0.17
CA ASP A 65 -16.62 -3.88 0.60
C ASP A 65 -18.03 -4.52 0.57
N CYS A 66 -19.05 -3.81 1.04
CA CYS A 66 -20.45 -4.27 0.95
C CYS A 66 -20.89 -4.50 -0.50
N MET A 67 -20.59 -3.56 -1.41
CA MET A 67 -20.94 -3.71 -2.84
C MET A 67 -20.28 -4.94 -3.47
N ILE A 68 -19.00 -5.18 -3.17
CA ILE A 68 -18.26 -6.33 -3.70
C ILE A 68 -18.78 -7.65 -3.11
N ARG A 69 -19.12 -7.67 -1.81
CA ARG A 69 -19.69 -8.86 -1.16
C ARG A 69 -21.07 -9.21 -1.69
N ALA A 70 -21.91 -8.21 -1.96
CA ALA A 70 -23.23 -8.40 -2.56
C ALA A 70 -23.15 -8.93 -3.99
N ASN A 71 -22.23 -8.41 -4.81
CA ASN A 71 -22.00 -8.89 -6.16
C ASN A 71 -20.50 -8.97 -6.49
N ARG A 72 -19.97 -10.20 -6.48
CA ARG A 72 -18.54 -10.46 -6.76
C ARG A 72 -18.13 -10.14 -8.21
N ARG A 73 -19.08 -9.88 -9.12
CA ARG A 73 -18.83 -9.55 -10.53
C ARG A 73 -19.00 -8.05 -10.86
N VAL A 74 -19.18 -7.20 -9.85
CA VAL A 74 -19.36 -5.74 -10.02
C VAL A 74 -18.14 -5.10 -10.72
N LYS A 75 -18.40 -4.13 -11.62
CA LYS A 75 -17.31 -3.39 -12.30
C LYS A 75 -16.85 -2.22 -11.45
N GLN A 76 -15.55 -1.90 -11.50
CA GLN A 76 -14.99 -0.71 -10.82
C GLN A 76 -15.69 0.60 -11.24
N LYS A 77 -16.14 0.71 -12.50
CA LYS A 77 -16.89 1.88 -12.99
C LYS A 77 -18.25 2.02 -12.32
N GLU A 78 -18.93 0.92 -12.05
CA GLU A 78 -20.24 0.93 -11.38
C GLU A 78 -20.09 1.39 -9.92
N ILE A 79 -19.04 0.91 -9.24
CA ILE A 79 -18.71 1.35 -7.88
C ILE A 79 -18.33 2.85 -7.86
N ALA A 80 -17.50 3.28 -8.81
CA ALA A 80 -17.08 4.67 -8.95
C ALA A 80 -18.28 5.61 -9.11
N ASN A 81 -19.19 5.26 -10.02
CA ASN A 81 -20.41 6.03 -10.24
C ASN A 81 -21.36 6.02 -9.02
N ALA A 82 -21.48 4.89 -8.34
CA ALA A 82 -22.38 4.77 -7.18
C ALA A 82 -21.90 5.55 -5.95
N LEU A 83 -20.59 5.72 -5.79
CA LEU A 83 -20.00 6.43 -4.66
C LEU A 83 -19.54 7.85 -4.99
N ASP A 84 -19.67 8.26 -6.25
CA ASP A 84 -19.15 9.51 -6.82
C ASP A 84 -17.64 9.71 -6.54
N ILE A 85 -16.86 8.67 -6.87
CA ILE A 85 -15.42 8.62 -6.65
C ILE A 85 -14.71 8.33 -7.97
N SER A 86 -13.48 8.83 -8.14
CA SER A 86 -12.66 8.46 -9.28
C SER A 86 -12.38 6.95 -9.35
N LYS A 87 -12.28 6.42 -10.58
CA LYS A 87 -12.02 5.00 -10.82
C LYS A 87 -10.68 4.55 -10.22
N GLU A 88 -9.66 5.40 -10.28
CA GLU A 88 -8.33 5.16 -9.73
C GLU A 88 -8.40 4.98 -8.22
N ARG A 89 -9.23 5.78 -7.56
CA ARG A 89 -9.41 5.71 -6.12
C ARG A 89 -10.15 4.44 -5.71
N VAL A 90 -11.17 4.04 -6.47
CA VAL A 90 -11.82 2.73 -6.29
C VAL A 90 -10.81 1.60 -6.46
N HIS A 91 -9.98 1.63 -7.51
CA HIS A 91 -8.95 0.62 -7.73
C HIS A 91 -7.97 0.51 -6.55
N HIS A 92 -7.52 1.64 -6.00
CA HIS A 92 -6.67 1.67 -4.82
C HIS A 92 -7.37 1.10 -3.57
N ILE A 93 -8.65 1.44 -3.36
CA ILE A 93 -9.41 0.89 -2.23
C ILE A 93 -9.55 -0.63 -2.36
N VAL A 94 -9.91 -1.13 -3.55
CA VAL A 94 -10.10 -2.56 -3.79
C VAL A 94 -8.79 -3.33 -3.61
N THR A 95 -7.70 -2.87 -4.23
CA THR A 95 -6.44 -3.63 -4.27
C THR A 95 -5.57 -3.39 -3.04
N THR A 96 -5.36 -2.13 -2.65
CA THR A 96 -4.40 -1.77 -1.59
C THR A 96 -5.03 -1.78 -0.20
N VAL A 97 -6.26 -1.26 -0.06
CA VAL A 97 -6.91 -1.13 1.26
C VAL A 97 -7.65 -2.40 1.66
N LEU A 98 -8.38 -3.02 0.72
CA LEU A 98 -9.16 -4.24 0.96
C LEU A 98 -8.41 -5.52 0.58
N GLY A 99 -7.36 -5.43 -0.24
CA GLY A 99 -6.57 -6.61 -0.62
C GLY A 99 -7.23 -7.54 -1.63
N TYR A 100 -8.31 -7.11 -2.30
CA TYR A 100 -8.98 -7.93 -3.29
C TYR A 100 -8.16 -8.00 -4.59
N ARG A 101 -8.21 -9.17 -5.23
CA ARG A 101 -7.65 -9.42 -6.56
C ARG A 101 -8.74 -9.82 -7.53
N LYS A 102 -8.62 -9.41 -8.79
CA LYS A 102 -9.50 -9.88 -9.86
C LYS A 102 -9.14 -11.32 -10.19
N VAL A 103 -10.12 -12.21 -10.09
CA VAL A 103 -10.01 -13.60 -10.55
C VAL A 103 -10.96 -13.84 -11.72
N SER A 104 -10.53 -14.65 -12.68
CA SER A 104 -11.43 -15.12 -13.75
C SER A 104 -12.37 -16.20 -13.18
N ALA A 105 -13.61 -16.21 -13.67
CA ALA A 105 -14.49 -17.34 -13.43
C ALA A 105 -14.03 -18.54 -14.29
N HIS A 106 -14.07 -19.74 -13.73
CA HIS A 106 -13.87 -20.96 -14.50
C HIS A 106 -15.12 -21.30 -15.31
N TRP A 107 -14.93 -21.85 -16.51
CA TRP A 107 -16.04 -22.36 -17.31
C TRP A 107 -16.58 -23.64 -16.69
N VAL A 108 -17.91 -23.73 -16.56
CA VAL A 108 -18.59 -24.91 -16.03
C VAL A 108 -19.44 -25.51 -17.16
N PRO A 109 -19.22 -26.78 -17.54
CA PRO A 109 -19.83 -27.35 -18.75
C PRO A 109 -21.35 -27.40 -18.77
N ARG A 110 -21.97 -27.58 -17.61
CA ARG A 110 -23.42 -27.74 -17.49
C ARG A 110 -23.95 -27.08 -16.24
N GLN A 111 -25.09 -26.42 -16.36
CA GLN A 111 -25.89 -25.96 -15.23
C GLN A 111 -26.67 -27.15 -14.65
N LEU A 112 -26.25 -27.62 -13.48
CA LEU A 112 -26.88 -28.75 -12.80
C LEU A 112 -28.17 -28.32 -12.09
N THR A 113 -29.22 -29.14 -12.18
CA THR A 113 -30.44 -28.99 -11.38
C THR A 113 -30.19 -29.37 -9.93
N VAL A 114 -31.17 -29.11 -9.05
CA VAL A 114 -31.05 -29.42 -7.62
C VAL A 114 -30.93 -30.94 -7.40
N GLU A 115 -31.73 -31.72 -8.12
CA GLU A 115 -31.77 -33.17 -8.08
C GLU A 115 -30.43 -33.76 -8.53
N MET A 116 -29.89 -33.25 -9.63
CA MET A 116 -28.58 -33.68 -10.15
C MET A 116 -27.44 -33.39 -9.15
N LYS A 117 -27.51 -32.30 -8.40
CA LYS A 117 -26.51 -31.98 -7.37
C LYS A 117 -26.61 -32.94 -6.19
N ALA A 118 -27.83 -33.26 -5.75
CA ALA A 118 -28.08 -34.23 -4.69
C ALA A 118 -27.53 -35.60 -5.07
N GLN A 119 -27.91 -36.13 -6.23
CA GLN A 119 -27.42 -37.42 -6.72
C GLN A 119 -25.90 -37.45 -6.84
N ARG A 120 -25.26 -36.39 -7.34
CA ARG A 120 -23.79 -36.31 -7.40
C ARG A 120 -23.15 -36.36 -6.02
N LYS A 121 -23.72 -35.67 -5.03
CA LYS A 121 -23.24 -35.70 -3.66
C LYS A 121 -23.33 -37.11 -3.09
N ASP A 122 -24.48 -37.77 -3.25
CA ASP A 122 -24.73 -39.11 -2.70
C ASP A 122 -23.79 -40.16 -3.31
N MET A 123 -23.57 -40.12 -4.63
CA MET A 123 -22.60 -40.99 -5.28
C MET A 123 -21.18 -40.73 -4.77
N CYS A 124 -20.78 -39.47 -4.61
CA CYS A 124 -19.46 -39.13 -4.09
C CYS A 124 -19.26 -39.62 -2.64
N THR A 125 -20.28 -39.50 -1.78
CA THR A 125 -20.20 -39.99 -0.40
C THR A 125 -20.11 -41.52 -0.35
N GLN A 126 -20.90 -42.22 -1.14
CA GLN A 126 -20.83 -43.69 -1.24
C GLN A 126 -19.45 -44.17 -1.73
N LEU A 127 -18.90 -43.54 -2.77
CA LEU A 127 -17.57 -43.87 -3.28
C LEU A 127 -16.47 -43.59 -2.24
N LEU A 128 -16.60 -42.52 -1.47
CA LEU A 128 -15.66 -42.20 -0.40
C LEU A 128 -15.68 -43.29 0.69
N GLU A 129 -16.87 -43.66 1.17
CA GLU A 129 -17.04 -44.70 2.19
C GLU A 129 -16.49 -46.05 1.73
N LEU A 130 -16.83 -46.49 0.52
CA LEU A 130 -16.32 -47.73 -0.05
C LEU A 130 -14.79 -47.72 -0.17
N SER A 131 -14.20 -46.60 -0.59
CA SER A 131 -12.74 -46.48 -0.69
C SER A 131 -12.05 -46.55 0.67
N THR A 132 -12.66 -45.99 1.73
CA THR A 132 -12.11 -46.06 3.09
C THR A 132 -12.19 -47.47 3.68
N VAL A 133 -13.28 -48.20 3.40
CA VAL A 133 -13.41 -49.60 3.83
C VAL A 133 -12.40 -50.50 3.11
N PHE A 134 -12.10 -50.24 1.84
CA PHE A 134 -11.16 -51.02 1.05
C PHE A 134 -9.68 -50.77 1.39
N ILE A 135 -9.35 -49.60 1.95
CA ILE A 135 -7.98 -49.25 2.37
C ILE A 135 -7.68 -49.72 3.81
N LEU A 136 -8.72 -49.88 4.65
CA LEU A 136 -8.59 -50.29 6.05
C LEU A 136 -8.79 -51.81 6.29
N ALA A 137 -9.10 -52.57 5.24
CA ALA A 137 -9.15 -54.03 5.23
C ALA A 137 -7.87 -54.61 4.61
#